data_AF-A0A2K4ZGR1-F1
#
_entry.id   AF-A0A2K4ZGR1-F1
#
_cell.length_a   1.000
_cell.length_b   1.000
_cell.length_c   1.000
_cell.angle_alpha   90.00
_cell.angle_beta   90.00
_cell.angle_gamma   90.00
#
_symmetry.space_group_name_H-M   'P 1'
#
loop_
_entity.id
_entity.type
_entity.pdbx_description
1 polymer ?
#
loop_
_entity_poly.entity_id
_entity_poly.type
_entity_poly.pdbx_seq_one_letter_code
_entity_poly.pdbx_strand_id
1 'polypeptide(L)' 'MRVKAGWIVKVADIGILAKVVSAGDGKAELEFDFPEGREVCECPYSIIAGILSRGEAA' A
#
# COMPACT_ATOMS: atom_id res chain seq x y z
N MET A 1 12.24 -0.79 -4.61
CA MET A 1 11.27 0.33 -4.51
C MET A 1 11.13 0.69 -3.04
N ARG A 2 11.10 1.97 -2.67
CA ARG A 2 11.02 2.42 -1.26
C ARG A 2 9.63 2.99 -1.04
N VAL A 3 8.88 2.48 -0.06
CA VAL A 3 7.56 2.98 0.34
C VAL A 3 7.59 3.41 1.81
N LYS A 4 6.66 4.28 2.23
CA LYS A 4 6.54 4.73 3.61
C LYS A 4 5.09 4.66 4.04
N ALA A 5 4.88 4.56 5.36
CA ALA A 5 3.57 4.71 5.97
C ALA A 5 2.88 6.01 5.50
N GLY A 6 1.59 5.93 5.24
CA GLY A 6 0.75 7.03 4.74
C GLY A 6 0.72 7.16 3.21
N TRP A 7 1.52 6.39 2.45
CA TRP A 7 1.50 6.46 0.99
C TRP A 7 0.32 5.68 0.41
N ILE A 8 -0.23 6.15 -0.71
CA ILE A 8 -1.21 5.39 -1.49
C ILE A 8 -0.49 4.75 -2.67
N VAL A 9 -0.62 3.44 -2.77
CA VAL A 9 0.05 2.61 -3.75
C VAL A 9 -0.96 1.81 -4.58
N LYS A 10 -0.55 1.50 -5.81
CA LYS A 10 -1.26 0.55 -6.67
C LYS A 10 -0.60 -0.81 -6.51
N VAL A 11 -1.40 -1.82 -6.21
CA VAL A 11 -0.94 -3.21 -6.12
C VAL A 11 -1.27 -3.93 -7.44
N ALA A 12 -0.33 -4.71 -7.94
CA ALA A 12 -0.50 -5.51 -9.15
C ALA A 12 -1.62 -6.54 -8.95
N ASP A 13 -2.36 -6.83 -10.01
CA ASP A 13 -3.39 -7.89 -10.09
C ASP A 13 -4.62 -7.76 -9.17
N ILE A 14 -4.61 -6.88 -8.16
CA ILE A 14 -5.77 -6.62 -7.28
C ILE A 14 -6.71 -5.56 -7.88
N GLY A 15 -6.18 -4.58 -8.62
CA GLY A 15 -6.96 -3.50 -9.23
C GLY A 15 -7.50 -2.45 -8.24
N ILE A 16 -7.28 -2.63 -6.94
CA ILE A 16 -7.70 -1.72 -5.86
C ILE A 16 -6.48 -1.01 -5.28
N LEU A 17 -6.68 0.24 -4.86
CA LEU A 17 -5.63 1.04 -4.24
C LEU A 17 -5.48 0.65 -2.78
N ALA A 18 -4.24 0.68 -2.31
CA ALA A 18 -3.94 0.39 -0.91
C ALA A 18 -3.19 1.55 -0.27
N LYS A 19 -3.44 1.76 1.02
CA LYS A 19 -2.67 2.67 1.86
C LYS A 19 -1.60 1.89 2.59
N VAL A 20 -0.36 2.37 2.54
CA VAL A 20 0.73 1.78 3.33
C VAL A 20 0.52 2.16 4.79
N VAL A 21 0.29 1.18 5.65
CA VAL A 21 0.16 1.37 7.10
C VAL A 21 1.55 1.37 7.73
N SER A 22 2.39 0.41 7.35
CA SER A 22 3.77 0.30 7.79
C SER A 22 4.67 -0.23 6.68
N ALA A 23 5.95 0.12 6.73
CA ALA A 23 6.95 -0.30 5.75
C ALA A 23 8.14 -0.92 6.50
N GLY A 24 8.33 -2.22 6.32
CA GLY A 24 9.40 -3.01 6.94
C GLY A 24 10.49 -3.38 5.93
N ASP A 25 11.36 -4.32 6.31
CA ASP A 25 12.43 -4.78 5.43
C ASP A 25 11.87 -5.76 4.38
N GLY A 26 11.86 -5.35 3.11
CA GLY A 26 11.35 -6.14 1.97
C GLY A 26 9.82 -6.25 1.83
N LYS A 27 9.04 -5.81 2.83
CA LYS A 27 7.58 -5.90 2.86
C LYS A 27 6.91 -4.63 3.39
N ALA A 28 5.67 -4.39 3.00
CA ALA A 28 4.80 -3.35 3.55
C ALA A 28 3.49 -3.97 4.02
N GLU A 29 2.96 -3.40 5.10
CA GLU A 29 1.59 -3.64 5.52
C GLU A 29 0.68 -2.65 4.79
N LEU A 30 -0.31 -3.18 4.09
CA LEU A 30 -1.21 -2.46 3.21
C LEU A 30 -2.64 -2.57 3.73
N GLU A 31 -3.29 -1.43 3.89
CA GLU A 31 -4.72 -1.31 4.17
C GLU A 31 -5.46 -1.11 2.84
N PHE A 32 -6.38 -2.01 2.55
CA PHE A 32 -7.28 -1.93 1.42
C PHE A 32 -8.67 -1.53 1.92
N ASP A 33 -9.29 -0.59 1.22
CA ASP A 33 -10.66 -0.16 1.50
C ASP A 33 -11.58 -0.81 0.44
N PHE A 34 -12.24 -1.89 0.84
CA PHE A 34 -13.23 -2.59 0.02
C PHE A 34 -14.64 -2.14 0.42
N PRO A 35 -15.65 -2.29 -0.46
CA PRO A 35 -17.04 -2.00 -0.11
C PRO A 35 -17.56 -2.79 1.09
N GLU A 36 -17.01 -3.99 1.31
CA GLU A 36 -17.38 -4.91 2.40
C GLU A 36 -16.68 -4.57 3.73
N GLY A 37 -15.64 -3.75 3.69
CA GLY A 37 -14.85 -3.40 4.86
C GLY A 37 -13.39 -3.09 4.53
N ARG A 38 -12.63 -2.74 5.57
CA ARG A 38 -11.18 -2.55 5.45
C ARG A 38 -10.47 -3.84 5.82
N GLU A 39 -9.46 -4.18 5.02
CA GLU A 39 -8.61 -5.33 5.24
C GLU A 39 -7.15 -4.88 5.27
N VAL A 40 -6.38 -5.43 6.21
CA VAL A 40 -4.95 -5.13 6.36
C VAL A 40 -4.16 -6.40 6.10
N CYS A 41 -3.20 -6.35 5.18
CA CYS A 41 -2.34 -7.49 4.91
C CYS A 41 -0.88 -7.10 4.65
N GLU A 42 0.04 -8.00 5.00
CA GLU A 42 1.47 -7.84 4.72
C GLU A 42 1.80 -8.34 3.32
N CYS A 43 2.40 -7.47 2.51
CA CYS A 43 2.72 -7.72 1.12
C CYS A 43 4.19 -7.41 0.80
N PRO A 44 4.86 -8.20 -0.05
CA PRO A 44 6.21 -7.89 -0.51
C PRO A 44 6.21 -6.67 -1.44
N TYR A 45 7.30 -5.90 -1.46
CA TYR A 45 7.38 -4.71 -2.32
C TYR A 45 7.29 -5.02 -3.83
N SER A 46 7.54 -6.26 -4.23
CA SER A 46 7.47 -6.71 -5.63
C SER A 46 6.08 -6.61 -6.23
N ILE A 47 5.01 -6.69 -5.42
CA ILE A 47 3.64 -6.59 -5.93
C ILE A 47 3.17 -5.14 -6.04
N ILE A 48 3.95 -4.16 -5.54
CA ILE A 48 3.59 -2.75 -5.63
C ILE A 48 3.92 -2.26 -7.03
N ALA A 49 2.88 -2.12 -7.86
CA ALA A 49 2.99 -1.70 -9.26
C ALA A 49 3.32 -0.20 -9.40
N GLY A 50 2.97 0.63 -8.41
CA GLY A 50 3.24 2.07 -8.47
C GLY A 50 2.86 2.81 -7.20
N ILE A 51 3.41 4.02 -7.03
CA ILE A 51 3.01 4.95 -5.96
C ILE A 51 2.16 6.04 -6.60
N LEU A 52 0.92 6.20 -6.12
CA LEU A 52 -0.01 7.21 -6.60
C LEU A 52 0.06 8.49 -5.79
N SER A 53 0.21 8.37 -4.47
CA SER A 53 0.38 9.51 -3.59
C SER A 53 1.40 9.17 -2.51
N ARG A 54 2.27 10.13 -2.19
CA ARG A 54 3.29 10.00 -1.14
C ARG A 54 2.82 10.55 0.21
N GLY A 55 1.51 10.77 0.36
CA GLY A 55 0.95 11.54 1.47
C GLY A 55 1.26 13.03 1.28
N GLU A 56 0.29 13.88 1.58
CA GLU A 56 0.53 15.32 1.68
C GLU A 56 1.65 15.56 2.71
N ALA A 57 2.69 16.28 2.29
CA ALA A 57 3.64 16.86 3.23
C ALA A 57 2.88 17.95 4.00
N ALA A 58 2.35 17.61 5.17
CA ALA A 58 1.90 18.55 6.18
C ALA A 58 2.84 18.47 7.38
#